data_AF-A0A1T4S3T8-F1
#
_entry.id   AF-A0A1T4S3T8-F1
#
_cell.length_a   1.000
_cell.length_b   1.000
_cell.length_c   1.000
_cell.angle_alpha   90.00
_cell.angle_beta   90.00
_cell.angle_gamma   90.00
#
_symmetry.space_group_name_H-M   'P 1'
#
loop_
_entity.id
_entity.type
_entity.pdbx_description
1 polymer ?
#
loop_
_entity_poly.entity_id
_entity_poly.type
_entity_poly.pdbx_seq_one_letter_code
_entity_poly.pdbx_strand_id
1 'polypeptide(L)'
;MMEDYYKINKEAWNARTKIHLHSSFYDLDKFKREVKSVPDLDLSLLGDVRGKSILHLQCHFGMDTLSLSKMGANIVGVDFSEEAIQTAKSLNEELGLNAQFCCCNIIACSQAVVISISPF
;
A
#
# COMPACT_ATOMS: atom_id res chain seq x y z
N MET A 1 -22.11 15.86 -8.61
CA MET A 1 -21.35 15.21 -9.71
C MET A 1 -20.00 14.69 -9.20
N MET A 2 -19.06 15.49 -8.70
CA MET A 2 -17.74 14.99 -8.25
C MET A 2 -17.76 14.13 -6.97
N GLU A 3 -18.58 14.49 -5.98
CA GLU A 3 -18.77 13.70 -4.74
C GLU A 3 -19.32 12.28 -5.01
N ASP A 4 -20.21 12.18 -6.00
CA ASP A 4 -20.92 10.95 -6.35
C ASP A 4 -19.97 9.97 -7.06
N TYR A 5 -19.14 10.47 -7.98
CA TYR A 5 -18.09 9.66 -8.63
C TYR A 5 -17.08 9.12 -7.62
N TYR A 6 -16.64 9.94 -6.66
CA TYR A 6 -15.69 9.49 -5.65
C TYR A 6 -16.29 8.37 -4.79
N LYS A 7 -17.53 8.56 -4.30
CA LYS A 7 -18.22 7.57 -3.49
C LYS A 7 -18.42 6.25 -4.23
N ILE A 8 -18.95 6.30 -5.46
CA ILE A 8 -19.19 5.11 -6.29
C ILE A 8 -17.87 4.37 -6.58
N ASN A 9 -16.81 5.11 -6.93
CA ASN A 9 -15.51 4.51 -7.20
C ASN A 9 -14.92 3.83 -5.96
N LYS A 10 -15.03 4.49 -4.81
CA LYS A 10 -14.55 3.98 -3.53
C LYS A 10 -15.31 2.72 -3.10
N GLU A 11 -16.64 2.70 -3.23
CA GLU A 11 -17.46 1.52 -2.97
C GLU A 11 -17.09 0.36 -3.91
N ALA A 12 -16.86 0.67 -5.19
CA ALA A 12 -16.41 -0.32 -6.17
C ALA A 12 -15.03 -0.90 -5.80
N TRP A 13 -14.08 -0.08 -5.34
CA TRP A 13 -12.78 -0.56 -4.88
C TRP A 13 -12.86 -1.37 -3.58
N ASN A 14 -13.69 -0.96 -2.62
CA ASN A 14 -13.95 -1.76 -1.42
C ASN A 14 -14.51 -3.15 -1.79
N ALA A 15 -15.43 -3.23 -2.75
CA ALA A 15 -15.95 -4.50 -3.24
C ALA A 15 -14.88 -5.34 -3.97
N ARG A 16 -14.07 -4.72 -4.82
CA ARG A 16 -12.96 -5.39 -5.53
C ARG A 16 -11.91 -5.94 -4.57
N THR A 17 -11.57 -5.21 -3.50
CA THR A 17 -10.63 -5.69 -2.49
C THR A 17 -11.02 -7.08 -2.00
N LYS A 18 -12.28 -7.28 -1.63
CA LYS A 18 -12.79 -8.59 -1.15
C LYS A 18 -12.60 -9.71 -2.17
N ILE A 19 -12.81 -9.42 -3.45
CA ILE A 19 -12.59 -10.39 -4.54
C ILE A 19 -11.08 -10.66 -4.72
N HIS A 20 -10.27 -9.59 -4.72
CA HIS A 20 -8.84 -9.66 -4.96
C HIS A 20 -8.11 -10.47 -3.89
N LEU A 21 -8.54 -10.40 -2.63
CA LEU A 21 -8.01 -11.21 -1.52
C LEU A 21 -8.11 -12.72 -1.75
N HIS A 22 -9.05 -13.16 -2.58
CA HIS A 22 -9.26 -14.58 -2.89
C HIS A 22 -8.88 -14.94 -4.34
N SER A 23 -8.29 -14.00 -5.08
CA SER A 23 -7.96 -14.21 -6.48
C SER A 23 -6.57 -14.83 -6.66
N SER A 24 -6.44 -15.70 -7.66
CA SER A 24 -5.15 -16.25 -8.07
C SER A 24 -4.18 -15.21 -8.63
N PHE A 25 -4.67 -14.03 -9.04
CA PHE A 25 -3.84 -12.94 -9.54
C PHE A 25 -2.93 -12.37 -8.44
N TYR A 26 -3.49 -12.17 -7.23
CA TYR A 26 -2.71 -11.64 -6.11
C TYR A 26 -2.03 -12.74 -5.29
N ASP A 27 -2.57 -13.96 -5.27
CA ASP A 27 -1.98 -15.13 -4.58
C ASP A 27 -1.44 -14.79 -3.19
N LEU A 28 -2.37 -14.40 -2.30
CA LEU A 28 -2.04 -13.86 -0.97
C LEU A 28 -1.28 -14.89 -0.12
N ASP A 29 -1.57 -16.17 -0.29
CA ASP A 29 -0.87 -17.25 0.40
C ASP A 29 0.60 -17.32 0.00
N LYS A 30 0.90 -17.21 -1.31
CA LYS A 30 2.28 -17.10 -1.77
C LYS A 30 2.93 -15.82 -1.28
N PHE A 31 2.23 -14.69 -1.37
CA PHE A 31 2.76 -13.43 -0.89
C PHE A 31 3.13 -13.48 0.60
N LYS A 32 2.32 -14.07 1.46
CA LYS A 32 2.62 -14.18 2.90
C LYS A 32 3.90 -14.98 3.18
N ARG A 33 4.24 -15.97 2.34
CA ARG A 33 5.48 -16.76 2.49
C ARG A 33 6.71 -16.01 1.98
N GLU A 34 6.59 -15.32 0.85
CA GLU A 34 7.74 -14.72 0.15
C GLU A 34 7.94 -13.25 0.51
N VAL A 35 6.85 -12.54 0.79
CA VAL A 35 6.74 -11.08 0.96
C VAL A 35 7.49 -10.37 -0.17
N LYS A 36 7.15 -10.77 -1.39
CA LYS A 36 7.69 -10.23 -2.64
C LYS A 36 6.54 -10.14 -3.64
N SER A 37 6.28 -8.94 -4.12
CA SER A 37 5.25 -8.66 -5.15
C SER A 37 5.76 -7.70 -6.21
N VAL A 38 6.66 -6.78 -5.83
CA VAL A 38 7.34 -5.90 -6.79
C VAL A 38 8.16 -6.74 -7.78
N PRO A 39 7.90 -6.61 -9.10
CA PRO A 39 8.68 -7.28 -10.14
C PRO A 39 10.17 -6.91 -10.10
N ASP A 40 11.04 -7.84 -10.49
CA ASP A 40 12.49 -7.62 -10.47
C ASP A 40 12.93 -6.46 -11.39
N LEU A 41 12.19 -6.23 -12.48
CA LEU A 41 12.42 -5.08 -13.35
C LEU A 41 12.20 -3.76 -12.60
N ASP A 42 11.11 -3.64 -11.86
CA ASP A 42 10.79 -2.41 -11.10
C ASP A 42 11.77 -2.19 -9.96
N LEU A 43 12.18 -3.27 -9.27
CA LEU A 43 13.25 -3.20 -8.26
C LEU A 43 14.57 -2.70 -8.85
N SER A 44 14.91 -3.12 -10.08
CA SER A 44 16.12 -2.65 -10.76
C SER A 44 16.08 -1.15 -11.06
N LEU A 45 14.90 -0.60 -11.33
CA LEU A 45 14.68 0.83 -11.58
C LEU A 45 14.69 1.66 -10.28
N LEU A 46 14.14 1.11 -9.19
CA LEU A 46 14.13 1.76 -7.87
C LEU A 46 15.50 1.78 -7.20
N GLY A 47 16.34 0.77 -7.47
CA GLY A 47 17.64 0.60 -6.85
C GLY A 47 17.55 0.21 -5.37
N ASP A 48 18.58 0.53 -4.58
CA ASP A 48 18.60 0.23 -3.15
C ASP A 48 17.68 1.18 -2.38
N VAL A 49 16.63 0.63 -1.77
CA VAL A 49 15.61 1.40 -1.01
C VAL A 49 15.87 1.44 0.49
N ARG A 50 16.92 0.78 1.00
CA ARG A 50 17.22 0.71 2.44
C ARG A 50 17.35 2.10 3.06
N GLY A 51 16.62 2.33 4.14
CA GLY A 51 16.61 3.58 4.89
C GLY A 51 15.93 4.76 4.20
N LYS A 52 15.47 4.60 2.94
CA LYS A 52 14.79 5.69 2.22
C LYS A 52 13.38 5.89 2.74
N SER A 53 12.95 7.15 2.80
CA SER A 53 11.56 7.52 3.06
C SER A 53 10.76 7.46 1.75
N ILE A 54 9.73 6.62 1.70
CA ILE A 54 8.92 6.39 0.50
C ILE A 54 7.44 6.63 0.79
N LEU A 55 6.76 7.34 -0.11
CA LEU A 55 5.31 7.45 -0.14
C LEU A 55 4.78 6.64 -1.33
N HIS A 56 4.08 5.54 -1.06
CA HIS A 56 3.49 4.70 -2.09
C HIS A 56 2.01 5.06 -2.28
N LEU A 57 1.72 5.77 -3.38
CA LEU A 57 0.37 6.21 -3.73
C LEU A 57 -0.43 5.10 -4.40
N GLN A 58 -1.72 5.02 -4.08
CA GLN A 58 -2.64 3.98 -4.58
C GLN A 58 -2.16 2.58 -4.23
N CYS A 59 -1.75 2.39 -2.97
CA CYS A 59 -1.09 1.16 -2.55
C CYS A 59 -2.00 -0.06 -2.50
N HIS A 60 -3.32 0.12 -2.68
CA HIS A 60 -4.32 -0.92 -2.50
C HIS A 60 -4.13 -1.61 -1.13
N PHE A 61 -4.22 -2.93 -1.05
CA PHE A 61 -3.95 -3.67 0.20
C PHE A 61 -2.45 -3.94 0.47
N GLY A 62 -1.56 -3.17 -0.17
CA GLY A 62 -0.22 -2.91 0.37
C GLY A 62 0.87 -3.95 0.08
N MET A 63 0.66 -4.92 -0.81
CA MET A 63 1.67 -5.97 -1.08
C MET A 63 3.04 -5.40 -1.48
N ASP A 64 3.07 -4.44 -2.40
CA ASP A 64 4.33 -3.80 -2.83
C ASP A 64 4.91 -2.93 -1.72
N THR A 65 4.06 -2.20 -0.97
CA THR A 65 4.48 -1.42 0.20
C THR A 65 5.21 -2.30 1.22
N LEU A 66 4.64 -3.47 1.52
CA LEU A 66 5.19 -4.43 2.47
C LEU A 66 6.46 -5.09 1.93
N SER A 67 6.53 -5.36 0.62
CA SER A 67 7.75 -5.87 -0.03
C SER A 67 8.91 -4.87 0.12
N LEU A 68 8.65 -3.58 -0.13
CA LEU A 68 9.65 -2.52 0.03
C LEU A 68 10.00 -2.28 1.51
N SER A 69 9.03 -2.41 2.43
CA SER A 69 9.29 -2.36 3.87
C SER A 69 10.22 -3.48 4.32
N LYS A 70 10.01 -4.71 3.84
CA LYS A 70 10.90 -5.86 4.09
C LYS A 70 12.32 -5.62 3.54
N MET A 71 12.45 -4.85 2.47
CA MET A 71 13.73 -4.41 1.92
C MET A 71 14.39 -3.28 2.72
N GLY A 72 13.78 -2.81 3.82
CA GLY A 72 14.34 -1.81 4.73
C GLY A 72 13.94 -0.37 4.42
N ALA A 73 12.94 -0.13 3.58
CA ALA A 73 12.42 1.22 3.34
C ALA A 73 11.54 1.70 4.51
N ASN A 74 11.64 3.00 4.82
CA ASN A 74 10.72 3.70 5.71
C ASN A 74 9.51 4.17 4.89
N ILE A 75 8.47 3.34 4.80
CA ILE A 75 7.44 3.50 3.77
C ILE A 75 6.03 3.71 4.33
N VAL A 76 5.29 4.62 3.69
CA VAL A 76 3.87 4.86 3.93
C VAL A 76 3.07 4.53 2.66
N GLY A 77 2.13 3.59 2.76
CA GLY A 77 1.15 3.32 1.72
C GLY A 77 -0.09 4.21 1.87
N VAL A 78 -0.61 4.72 0.76
CA VAL A 78 -1.83 5.53 0.74
C VAL A 78 -2.83 4.95 -0.25
N ASP A 79 -4.05 4.75 0.19
CA ASP A 79 -5.19 4.40 -0.66
C ASP A 79 -6.47 5.00 -0.08
N PHE A 80 -7.51 5.13 -0.89
CA PHE A 80 -8.79 5.72 -0.52
C PHE A 80 -9.85 4.67 -0.17
N SER A 81 -9.57 3.39 -0.43
CA SER A 81 -10.39 2.25 -0.01
C SER A 81 -10.11 1.89 1.44
N GLU A 82 -11.11 2.02 2.33
CA GLU A 82 -10.95 1.56 3.72
C GLU A 82 -10.69 0.05 3.81
N GLU A 83 -11.37 -0.74 2.98
CA GLU A 83 -11.20 -2.20 2.97
C GLU A 83 -9.75 -2.57 2.63
N ALA A 84 -9.17 -1.90 1.63
CA ALA A 84 -7.80 -2.12 1.21
C ALA A 84 -6.81 -1.75 2.33
N ILE A 85 -6.98 -0.56 2.92
CA ILE A 85 -6.09 -0.08 3.99
C ILE A 85 -6.22 -0.91 5.27
N GLN A 86 -7.42 -1.34 5.64
CA GLN A 86 -7.61 -2.22 6.79
C GLN A 86 -6.91 -3.57 6.54
N THR A 87 -7.05 -4.12 5.34
CA THR A 87 -6.34 -5.36 4.97
C THR A 87 -4.82 -5.16 5.00
N ALA A 88 -4.31 -4.05 4.46
CA ALA A 88 -2.89 -3.75 4.46
C ALA A 88 -2.30 -3.67 5.87
N LYS A 89 -3.03 -3.05 6.81
CA LYS A 89 -2.64 -3.01 8.23
C LYS A 89 -2.63 -4.39 8.85
N SER A 90 -3.66 -5.20 8.63
CA SER A 90 -3.70 -6.58 9.12
C SER A 90 -2.56 -7.43 8.56
N LEU A 91 -2.23 -7.29 7.27
CA LEU A 91 -1.09 -7.98 6.66
C LEU A 91 0.25 -7.49 7.23
N ASN A 92 0.39 -6.20 7.47
CA ASN A 92 1.59 -5.64 8.11
C ASN A 92 1.81 -6.23 9.51
N GLU A 93 0.75 -6.30 10.31
CA GLU A 93 0.78 -6.90 11.65
C GLU A 93 1.08 -8.40 11.58
N GLU A 94 0.38 -9.14 10.71
CA GLU A 94 0.57 -10.59 10.51
C GLU A 94 2.01 -10.94 10.11
N LEU A 95 2.62 -10.11 9.25
CA LEU A 95 3.98 -10.33 8.75
C LEU A 95 5.08 -9.71 9.62
N GLY A 96 4.71 -8.98 10.69
CA GLY A 96 5.67 -8.32 11.59
C GLY A 96 6.52 -7.24 10.90
N LEU A 97 5.94 -6.52 9.94
CA LEU A 97 6.61 -5.49 9.16
C LEU A 97 6.38 -4.08 9.74
N ASN A 98 7.14 -3.11 9.25
CA ASN A 98 7.12 -1.74 9.77
C ASN A 98 6.68 -0.71 8.71
N ALA A 99 5.67 -1.05 7.91
CA ALA A 99 5.03 -0.12 7.00
C ALA A 99 3.91 0.64 7.71
N GLN A 100 3.65 1.87 7.27
CA GLN A 100 2.49 2.65 7.70
C GLN A 100 1.45 2.75 6.58
N PHE A 101 0.18 2.90 6.94
CA PHE A 101 -0.91 2.99 5.97
C PHE A 101 -1.90 4.10 6.32
N CYS A 102 -2.21 4.95 5.34
CA CYS A 102 -3.16 6.05 5.47
C CYS A 102 -4.34 5.86 4.50
N CYS A 103 -5.56 5.94 5.03
CA CYS A 103 -6.77 5.96 4.21
C CYS A 103 -7.07 7.41 3.80
N CYS A 104 -6.79 7.76 2.55
CA CYS A 104 -6.87 9.13 2.08
C CYS A 104 -7.17 9.21 0.58
N ASN A 105 -8.02 10.16 0.19
CA ASN A 105 -8.17 10.53 -1.21
C ASN A 105 -6.94 11.32 -1.66
N ILE A 106 -6.14 10.79 -2.58
CA ILE A 106 -4.86 11.36 -3.02
C ILE A 106 -5.00 12.79 -3.55
N ILE A 107 -6.10 13.10 -4.24
CA ILE A 107 -6.35 14.45 -4.77
C ILE A 107 -6.55 15.46 -3.63
N ALA A 108 -7.13 15.01 -2.51
CA ALA A 108 -7.29 15.82 -1.30
C ALA A 108 -6.10 15.68 -0.32
N CYS A 109 -5.20 14.72 -0.55
CA CYS A 109 -4.19 14.31 0.42
C CYS A 109 -2.97 15.23 0.48
N SER A 110 -2.89 16.26 -0.38
CA SER A 110 -1.77 17.23 -0.37
C SER A 110 -1.64 17.99 0.95
N GLN A 111 -2.63 17.91 1.85
CA GLN A 111 -2.58 18.48 3.20
C GLN A 111 -2.35 17.44 4.31
N ALA A 112 -2.49 16.14 4.05
CA ALA A 112 -2.62 15.13 5.10
C ALA A 112 -1.36 14.27 5.34
N VAL A 113 -0.43 14.20 4.37
CA VAL A 113 0.81 13.43 4.55
C VAL A 113 1.96 14.37 4.92
N VAL A 114 2.03 14.74 6.19
CA VAL A 114 3.29 15.26 6.75
C VAL A 114 4.21 14.06 6.92
N ILE A 115 5.03 13.79 5.90
CA ILE A 115 6.18 12.89 6.07
C ILE A 115 7.06 13.60 7.09
N SER A 116 7.14 13.07 8.31
CA SER A 116 8.18 13.45 9.26
C SER A 116 9.50 12.97 8.68
N ILE A 117 10.05 13.72 7.72
CA ILE A 117 11.45 13.66 7.36
C ILE A 117 12.15 14.19 8.60
N SER A 118 12.65 13.28 9.45
CA SER A 118 13.51 13.69 10.54
C SER A 118 14.67 14.45 9.88
N PRO A 119 14.89 15.74 10.21
CA PRO A 119 16.12 16.38 9.81
C PRO A 119 17.24 15.60 10.50
N PHE A 120 18.32 15.37 9.75
CA PHE A 120 19.56 14.83 10.31
C PHE A 120 20.01 15.63 11.54
#